data_AF-A0A0F9GHX2-F1
#
_entry.id   AF-A0A0F9GHX2-F1
#
_cell.length_a   1.000
_cell.length_b   1.000
_cell.length_c   1.000
_cell.angle_alpha   90.00
_cell.angle_beta   90.00
_cell.angle_gamma   90.00
#
_symmetry.space_group_name_H-M   'P 1'
#
loop_
_entity.id
_entity.type
_entity.pdbx_description
1 polymer ?
#
loop_
_entity_poly.entity_id
_entity_poly.type
_entity_poly.pdbx_seq_one_letter_code
_entity_poly.pdbx_strand_id
1 'polypeptide(L)'
;MAVSPWSSGPGEILQHGLSLLRVDSDANRRLAMLSIDNAVELMIKTYLGLPKRVTGLNISRSKYAEFSESFPKLLDAIEEYSSDKLDGIDLGEIEWYHRLRNQLYHQGNGLTVELEKAQVYAALAKLLFENLFDNELDIEEENVSESRLGAFLAAWVTLEQTVQAIWSRLLLGESGHRHLMMRPTELVKRNVIKQELAMGIDRLRRLRNGVVHGEASATNDLSDRDIEDVKEVTAQLQEVLDGLPDETGEE
;
A
#
# COMPACT_ATOMS: atom_id res chain seq x y z
N MET A 1 9.56 6.00 -18.83
CA MET A 1 9.99 4.63 -19.17
C MET A 1 8.92 4.01 -20.06
N ALA A 2 9.22 2.99 -20.86
CA ALA A 2 8.20 2.34 -21.70
C ALA A 2 7.28 1.51 -20.79
N VAL A 3 5.98 1.82 -20.77
CA VAL A 3 4.99 1.07 -19.99
C VAL A 3 5.02 -0.38 -20.42
N SER A 4 5.17 -1.28 -19.44
CA SER A 4 5.18 -2.72 -19.68
C SER A 4 3.87 -3.14 -20.35
N PRO A 5 3.88 -3.88 -21.48
CA PRO A 5 2.66 -4.19 -22.23
C PRO A 5 1.57 -4.87 -21.38
N TRP A 6 1.97 -5.65 -20.36
CA TRP A 6 1.06 -6.34 -19.45
C TRP A 6 0.39 -5.44 -18.40
N SER A 7 0.96 -4.27 -18.07
CA SER A 7 0.34 -3.36 -17.11
C SER A 7 -0.75 -2.48 -17.75
N SER A 8 -0.84 -2.45 -19.08
CA SER A 8 -1.82 -1.62 -19.80
C SER A 8 -3.28 -1.95 -19.46
N GLY A 9 -3.65 -3.22 -19.42
CA GLY A 9 -5.04 -3.65 -19.12
C GLY A 9 -5.52 -3.25 -17.73
N PRO A 10 -4.83 -3.67 -16.64
CA PRO A 10 -5.15 -3.21 -15.29
C PRO A 10 -5.04 -1.69 -15.14
N GLY A 11 -4.06 -1.07 -15.80
CA GLY A 11 -3.82 0.37 -15.73
C GLY A 11 -4.95 1.20 -16.33
N GLU A 12 -5.50 0.78 -17.48
CA GLU A 12 -6.64 1.45 -18.14
C GLU A 12 -7.88 1.43 -17.23
N ILE A 13 -8.18 0.29 -16.58
CA ILE A 13 -9.32 0.17 -15.67
C ILE A 13 -9.12 1.06 -14.44
N LEU A 14 -7.90 1.09 -13.89
CA LEU A 14 -7.57 1.94 -12.75
C LEU A 14 -7.70 3.42 -13.12
N GLN A 15 -7.12 3.85 -14.25
CA GLN A 15 -7.26 5.21 -14.78
C GLN A 15 -8.73 5.61 -14.93
N HIS A 16 -9.57 4.72 -15.46
CA HIS A 16 -11.00 4.99 -15.55
C HIS A 16 -11.65 5.16 -14.16
N GLY A 17 -11.35 4.28 -13.22
CA GLY A 17 -11.82 4.38 -11.83
C GLY A 17 -11.43 5.70 -11.17
N LEU A 18 -10.19 6.15 -11.37
CA LEU A 18 -9.68 7.43 -10.87
C LEU A 18 -10.37 8.63 -11.54
N SER A 19 -10.60 8.55 -12.85
CA SER A 19 -11.25 9.63 -13.60
C SER A 19 -12.67 9.93 -13.09
N LEU A 20 -13.37 8.92 -12.58
CA LEU A 20 -14.70 9.07 -12.01
C LEU A 20 -14.69 9.89 -10.72
N LEU A 21 -13.62 9.83 -9.93
CA LEU A 21 -13.49 10.59 -8.68
C LEU A 21 -13.26 12.09 -8.91
N ARG A 22 -12.94 12.52 -10.13
CA ARG A 22 -12.77 13.94 -10.47
C ARG A 22 -14.05 14.76 -10.33
N VAL A 23 -15.20 14.13 -10.54
CA VAL A 23 -16.51 14.77 -10.40
C VAL A 23 -17.26 14.06 -9.28
N ASP A 24 -17.36 14.72 -8.12
CA ASP A 24 -18.01 14.11 -6.97
C ASP A 24 -19.51 13.93 -7.21
N SER A 25 -19.94 12.67 -7.19
CA SER A 25 -21.35 12.28 -7.15
C SER A 25 -21.48 10.87 -6.63
N ASP A 26 -22.62 10.55 -6.01
CA ASP A 26 -22.89 9.20 -5.49
C ASP A 26 -22.74 8.10 -6.56
N ALA A 27 -23.11 8.41 -7.80
CA ALA A 27 -23.00 7.49 -8.92
C ALA A 27 -21.53 7.25 -9.30
N ASN A 28 -20.75 8.33 -9.41
CA ASN A 28 -19.34 8.24 -9.74
C ASN A 28 -18.53 7.55 -8.63
N ARG A 29 -18.80 7.84 -7.35
CA ARG A 29 -18.13 7.17 -6.22
C ARG A 29 -18.37 5.66 -6.24
N ARG A 30 -19.60 5.22 -6.51
CA ARG A 30 -19.91 3.78 -6.66
C ARG A 30 -19.19 3.14 -7.86
N LEU A 31 -19.25 3.79 -9.02
CA LEU A 31 -18.60 3.27 -10.22
C LEU A 31 -17.08 3.24 -10.07
N ALA A 32 -16.50 4.26 -9.42
CA ALA A 32 -15.08 4.30 -9.09
C ALA A 32 -14.70 3.11 -8.21
N MET A 33 -15.43 2.85 -7.11
CA MET A 33 -15.17 1.69 -6.25
C MET A 33 -15.19 0.36 -7.02
N LEU A 34 -16.14 0.18 -7.94
CA LEU A 34 -16.24 -1.01 -8.77
C LEU A 34 -15.05 -1.14 -9.74
N SER A 35 -14.70 -0.05 -10.41
CA SER A 35 -13.58 -0.01 -11.36
C SER A 35 -12.24 -0.22 -10.65
N ILE A 36 -12.01 0.45 -9.52
CA ILE A 36 -10.77 0.33 -8.74
C ILE A 36 -10.61 -1.10 -8.21
N ASP A 37 -11.65 -1.71 -7.64
CA ASP A 37 -11.56 -3.08 -7.13
C ASP A 37 -11.32 -4.11 -8.24
N ASN A 38 -11.99 -3.96 -9.39
CA ASN A 38 -11.73 -4.79 -10.55
C ASN A 38 -10.30 -4.62 -11.07
N ALA A 39 -9.76 -3.39 -11.03
CA ALA A 39 -8.37 -3.15 -11.38
C ALA A 39 -7.45 -3.88 -10.40
N VAL A 40 -7.66 -3.80 -9.09
CA VAL A 40 -6.85 -4.49 -8.06
C VAL A 40 -6.84 -6.00 -8.30
N GLU A 41 -8.00 -6.62 -8.51
CA GLU A 41 -8.08 -8.04 -8.82
C GLU A 41 -7.32 -8.39 -10.11
N LEU A 42 -7.48 -7.58 -11.16
CA LEU A 42 -6.83 -7.82 -12.44
C LEU A 42 -5.31 -7.59 -12.37
N MET A 43 -4.84 -6.61 -11.60
CA MET A 43 -3.42 -6.35 -11.37
C MET A 43 -2.75 -7.58 -10.75
N ILE A 44 -3.32 -8.10 -9.65
CA ILE A 44 -2.78 -9.26 -8.94
C ILE A 44 -2.80 -10.50 -9.84
N LYS A 45 -3.92 -10.76 -10.52
CA LYS A 45 -4.03 -11.86 -11.50
C LYS A 45 -2.98 -11.75 -12.59
N THR A 46 -2.84 -10.56 -13.17
CA THR A 46 -1.89 -10.32 -14.26
C THR A 46 -0.48 -10.61 -13.78
N TYR A 47 -0.05 -10.01 -12.67
CA TYR A 47 1.29 -10.17 -12.12
C TYR A 47 1.62 -11.63 -11.79
N LEU A 48 0.75 -12.32 -11.05
CA LEU A 48 0.94 -13.75 -10.71
C LEU A 48 0.88 -14.67 -11.94
N GLY A 49 0.20 -14.25 -13.00
CA GLY A 49 0.07 -14.97 -14.27
C GLY A 49 1.22 -14.74 -15.24
N LEU A 50 2.13 -13.79 -14.96
CA LEU A 50 3.24 -13.48 -15.84
C LEU A 50 4.23 -14.67 -15.93
N PRO A 51 4.91 -14.84 -17.08
CA PRO A 51 5.93 -15.86 -17.22
C PRO A 51 7.06 -15.70 -16.20
N LYS A 52 7.63 -16.82 -15.71
CA LYS A 52 8.81 -16.84 -14.81
C LYS A 52 9.97 -15.93 -15.25
N ARG A 53 10.18 -15.76 -16.55
CA ARG A 53 11.22 -14.87 -17.10
C ARG A 53 10.99 -13.37 -16.84
N VAL A 54 9.78 -12.98 -16.45
CA VAL A 54 9.40 -11.60 -16.13
C VAL A 54 9.44 -11.38 -14.62
N THR A 55 8.78 -12.25 -13.84
CA THR A 55 8.61 -12.05 -12.38
C THR A 55 9.52 -12.92 -11.52
N GLY A 56 10.23 -13.89 -12.10
CA GLY A 56 11.00 -14.89 -11.35
C GLY A 56 10.15 -15.99 -10.71
N LEU A 57 8.82 -15.84 -10.68
CA LEU A 57 7.91 -16.74 -9.98
C LEU A 57 7.76 -18.09 -10.68
N ASN A 58 7.70 -19.16 -9.89
CA ASN A 58 7.52 -20.52 -10.39
C ASN A 58 6.12 -21.06 -10.03
N ILE A 59 5.10 -20.50 -10.69
CA ILE A 59 3.70 -20.88 -10.47
C ILE A 59 3.24 -21.79 -11.61
N SER A 60 2.72 -22.97 -11.26
CA SER A 60 2.15 -23.89 -12.26
C SER A 60 0.80 -23.37 -12.74
N ARG A 61 0.42 -23.72 -13.98
CA ARG A 61 -0.90 -23.33 -14.53
C ARG A 61 -2.08 -23.81 -13.68
N SER A 62 -1.97 -25.02 -13.12
CA SER A 62 -3.02 -25.56 -12.24
C SER A 62 -3.11 -24.79 -10.93
N LYS A 63 -1.96 -24.40 -10.35
CA LYS A 63 -1.93 -23.61 -9.11
C LYS A 63 -2.50 -22.21 -9.34
N TYR A 64 -2.12 -21.58 -10.46
CA TYR A 64 -2.68 -20.29 -10.87
C TYR A 64 -4.21 -20.35 -11.02
N ALA A 65 -4.73 -21.38 -11.72
CA ALA A 65 -6.16 -21.56 -11.87
C ALA A 65 -6.87 -21.66 -10.51
N GLU A 66 -6.34 -22.47 -9.58
CA GLU A 66 -6.90 -22.69 -8.24
C GLU A 66 -7.06 -21.40 -7.42
N PHE A 67 -6.04 -20.54 -7.39
CA PHE A 67 -6.12 -19.29 -6.62
C PHE A 67 -6.84 -18.16 -7.36
N SER A 68 -6.85 -18.18 -8.71
CA SER A 68 -7.50 -17.14 -9.51
C SER A 68 -9.04 -17.14 -9.45
N GLU A 69 -9.62 -18.17 -8.85
CA GLU A 69 -11.08 -18.37 -8.69
C GLU A 69 -11.72 -17.41 -7.68
N SER A 70 -10.97 -16.91 -6.71
CA SER A 70 -11.53 -16.01 -5.68
C SER A 70 -10.53 -14.95 -5.24
N PHE A 71 -11.06 -13.79 -4.88
CA PHE A 71 -10.25 -12.67 -4.41
C PHE A 71 -9.44 -12.98 -3.15
N PRO A 72 -9.98 -13.63 -2.09
CA PRO A 72 -9.17 -13.97 -0.93
C PRO A 72 -7.97 -14.86 -1.27
N LYS A 73 -8.14 -15.87 -2.14
CA LYS A 73 -7.03 -16.73 -2.57
C LYS A 73 -5.98 -15.96 -3.38
N LEU A 74 -6.37 -14.90 -4.09
CA LEU A 74 -5.41 -14.03 -4.79
C LEU A 74 -4.57 -13.22 -3.81
N LEU A 75 -5.17 -12.74 -2.72
CA LEU A 75 -4.45 -12.05 -1.64
C LEU A 75 -3.45 -13.01 -0.97
N ASP A 76 -3.89 -14.22 -0.63
CA ASP A 76 -3.01 -15.26 -0.07
C ASP A 76 -1.85 -15.57 -1.03
N ALA A 77 -2.12 -15.68 -2.33
CA ALA A 77 -1.11 -16.00 -3.33
C ALA A 77 -0.09 -14.87 -3.52
N ILE A 78 -0.51 -13.60 -3.58
CA ILE A 78 0.45 -12.50 -3.71
C ILE A 78 1.32 -12.36 -2.46
N GLU A 79 0.77 -12.61 -1.28
CA GLU A 79 1.54 -12.68 -0.02
C GLU A 79 2.56 -13.82 -0.04
N GLU A 80 2.17 -15.02 -0.50
CA GLU A 80 3.05 -16.19 -0.59
C GLU A 80 4.20 -15.98 -1.58
N TYR A 81 3.89 -15.50 -2.79
CA TYR A 81 4.83 -15.49 -3.91
C TYR A 81 5.61 -14.17 -4.06
N SER A 82 5.08 -13.04 -3.57
CA SER A 82 5.68 -11.72 -3.79
C SER A 82 5.33 -10.73 -2.68
N SER A 83 5.56 -11.15 -1.43
CA SER A 83 5.37 -10.28 -0.27
C SER A 83 6.16 -8.97 -0.35
N ASP A 84 7.30 -8.96 -1.04
CA ASP A 84 8.12 -7.78 -1.30
C ASP A 84 7.41 -6.72 -2.15
N LYS A 85 6.44 -7.12 -2.97
CA LYS A 85 5.62 -6.17 -3.75
C LYS A 85 4.45 -5.57 -2.94
N LEU A 86 4.31 -5.95 -1.67
CA LEU A 86 3.24 -5.47 -0.79
C LEU A 86 3.74 -4.42 0.21
N ASP A 87 4.97 -3.92 0.04
CA ASP A 87 5.52 -2.90 0.93
C ASP A 87 4.60 -1.67 1.01
N GLY A 88 4.20 -1.33 2.24
CA GLY A 88 3.28 -0.23 2.54
C GLY A 88 1.79 -0.52 2.30
N ILE A 89 1.44 -1.76 1.95
CA ILE A 89 0.06 -2.19 1.68
C ILE A 89 -0.33 -3.27 2.68
N ASP A 90 -1.39 -3.02 3.45
CA ASP A 90 -2.03 -4.04 4.27
C ASP A 90 -3.12 -4.77 3.46
N LEU A 91 -2.94 -6.07 3.23
CA LEU A 91 -3.91 -6.88 2.51
C LEU A 91 -5.28 -6.94 3.20
N GLY A 92 -5.33 -6.81 4.52
CA GLY A 92 -6.59 -6.73 5.27
C GLY A 92 -7.39 -5.47 4.93
N GLU A 93 -6.72 -4.38 4.56
CA GLU A 93 -7.36 -3.14 4.11
C GLU A 93 -7.91 -3.29 2.70
N ILE A 94 -7.14 -3.90 1.81
CA ILE A 94 -7.60 -4.26 0.46
C ILE A 94 -8.83 -5.18 0.54
N GLU A 95 -8.81 -6.20 1.41
CA GLU A 95 -9.94 -7.09 1.63
C GLU A 95 -11.16 -6.35 2.22
N TRP A 96 -10.94 -5.39 3.12
CA TRP A 96 -12.01 -4.55 3.66
C TRP A 96 -12.67 -3.71 2.57
N TYR A 97 -11.89 -3.05 1.70
CA TYR A 97 -12.42 -2.30 0.56
C TYR A 97 -13.15 -3.17 -0.45
N HIS A 98 -12.65 -4.39 -0.70
CA HIS A 98 -13.36 -5.37 -1.53
C HIS A 98 -14.73 -5.73 -0.97
N ARG A 99 -14.83 -5.97 0.35
CA ARG A 99 -16.10 -6.22 1.03
C ARG A 99 -17.03 -5.01 0.98
N LEU A 100 -16.50 -3.81 1.16
CA LEU A 100 -17.27 -2.57 1.04
C LEU A 100 -17.87 -2.42 -0.37
N ARG A 101 -17.06 -2.64 -1.42
CA ARG A 101 -17.55 -2.69 -2.81
C ARG A 101 -18.69 -3.69 -2.98
N ASN A 102 -18.56 -4.90 -2.43
CA ASN A 102 -19.58 -5.94 -2.57
C ASN A 102 -20.92 -5.51 -1.94
N GLN A 103 -20.87 -4.80 -0.82
CA GLN A 103 -22.08 -4.25 -0.20
C GLN A 103 -22.75 -3.18 -1.09
N LEU A 104 -21.98 -2.29 -1.70
CA LEU A 104 -22.49 -1.24 -2.60
C LEU A 104 -23.21 -1.84 -3.82
N TYR A 105 -22.76 -2.98 -4.32
CA TYR A 105 -23.35 -3.65 -5.48
C TYR A 105 -24.59 -4.48 -5.12
N HIS A 106 -24.56 -5.18 -3.98
CA HIS A 106 -25.60 -6.15 -3.63
C HIS A 106 -26.79 -5.58 -2.87
N GLN A 107 -26.68 -4.39 -2.26
CA GLN A 107 -27.78 -3.85 -1.44
C GLN A 107 -28.87 -3.11 -2.24
N GLY A 108 -28.66 -2.77 -3.53
CA GLY A 108 -29.71 -2.32 -4.46
C GLY A 108 -30.51 -1.06 -4.07
N ASN A 109 -30.20 -0.45 -2.93
CA ASN A 109 -30.93 0.61 -2.25
C ASN A 109 -30.34 2.01 -2.52
N GLY A 110 -29.38 2.12 -3.43
CA GLY A 110 -28.74 3.39 -3.79
C GLY A 110 -27.77 3.92 -2.74
N LEU A 111 -27.35 3.11 -1.75
CA LEU A 111 -26.24 3.46 -0.86
C LEU A 111 -24.98 3.75 -1.69
N THR A 112 -24.28 4.83 -1.35
CA THR A 112 -22.97 5.17 -1.92
C THR A 112 -21.90 5.09 -0.83
N VAL A 113 -20.65 5.32 -1.21
CA VAL A 113 -19.52 5.44 -0.31
C VAL A 113 -19.17 6.91 -0.11
N GLU A 114 -18.60 7.24 1.05
CA GLU A 114 -17.96 8.54 1.30
C GLU A 114 -16.80 8.76 0.31
N LEU A 115 -16.59 10.00 -0.12
CA LEU A 115 -15.55 10.35 -1.09
C LEU A 115 -14.16 9.96 -0.59
N GLU A 116 -13.89 10.21 0.69
CA GLU A 116 -12.63 9.97 1.36
C GLU A 116 -12.23 8.48 1.28
N LYS A 117 -13.17 7.57 1.53
CA LYS A 117 -12.95 6.12 1.41
C LYS A 117 -12.64 5.71 -0.03
N ALA A 118 -13.32 6.31 -1.01
CA ALA A 118 -13.04 6.02 -2.41
C ALA A 118 -11.65 6.53 -2.83
N GLN A 119 -11.25 7.71 -2.37
CA GLN A 119 -9.94 8.30 -2.63
C GLN A 119 -8.80 7.51 -1.97
N VAL A 120 -9.01 7.02 -0.75
CA VAL A 120 -8.04 6.15 -0.07
C VAL A 120 -7.85 4.85 -0.82
N TYR A 121 -8.94 4.21 -1.24
CA TYR A 121 -8.82 2.98 -2.00
C TYR A 121 -8.14 3.18 -3.35
N ALA A 122 -8.44 4.30 -4.02
CA ALA A 122 -7.74 4.74 -5.21
C ALA A 122 -6.22 4.89 -4.97
N ALA A 123 -5.82 5.53 -3.87
CA ALA A 123 -4.42 5.72 -3.54
C ALA A 123 -3.70 4.40 -3.23
N LEU A 124 -4.35 3.48 -2.48
CA LEU A 124 -3.83 2.13 -2.25
C LEU A 124 -3.70 1.33 -3.56
N ALA A 125 -4.67 1.45 -4.47
CA ALA A 125 -4.62 0.78 -5.77
C ALA A 125 -3.51 1.33 -6.68
N LYS A 126 -3.24 2.65 -6.65
CA LYS A 126 -2.09 3.25 -7.34
C LYS A 126 -0.77 2.71 -6.81
N LEU A 127 -0.61 2.70 -5.48
CA LEU A 127 0.59 2.18 -4.83
C LEU A 127 0.81 0.70 -5.18
N LEU A 128 -0.26 -0.11 -5.18
CA LEU A 128 -0.19 -1.51 -5.60
C LEU A 128 0.23 -1.65 -7.06
N PHE A 129 -0.29 -0.81 -7.95
CA PHE A 129 0.08 -0.82 -9.36
C PHE A 129 1.57 -0.55 -9.55
N GLU A 130 2.07 0.49 -8.89
CA GLU A 130 3.47 0.89 -8.93
C GLU A 130 4.37 -0.24 -8.40
N ASN A 131 4.03 -0.81 -7.24
CA ASN A 131 4.80 -1.91 -6.66
C ASN A 131 4.84 -3.14 -7.58
N LEU A 132 3.71 -3.54 -8.17
CA LEU A 132 3.63 -4.75 -9.00
C LEU A 132 4.33 -4.61 -10.36
N PHE A 133 4.29 -3.43 -10.97
CA PHE A 133 4.74 -3.24 -12.35
C PHE A 133 5.96 -2.34 -12.51
N ASP A 134 6.46 -1.76 -11.42
CA ASP A 134 7.58 -0.81 -11.42
C ASP A 134 7.36 0.34 -12.43
N ASN A 135 6.10 0.75 -12.59
CA ASN A 135 5.63 1.76 -13.54
C ASN A 135 4.64 2.70 -12.87
N GLU A 136 4.80 4.00 -13.11
CA GLU A 136 3.81 5.02 -12.72
C GLU A 136 2.61 5.00 -13.69
N LEU A 137 1.43 5.26 -13.15
CA LEU A 137 0.24 5.52 -13.96
C LEU A 137 0.31 6.93 -14.51
N ASP A 138 0.29 7.04 -15.85
CA ASP A 138 0.13 8.34 -16.50
C ASP A 138 -1.32 8.80 -16.28
N ILE A 139 -1.52 9.75 -15.37
CA ILE A 139 -2.84 10.29 -15.03
C ILE A 139 -2.85 11.76 -15.39
N GLU A 140 -3.71 12.14 -16.34
CA GLU A 140 -3.87 13.55 -16.73
C GLU A 140 -4.48 14.35 -15.57
N GLU A 141 -3.70 15.22 -14.93
CA GLU A 141 -4.10 16.15 -13.84
C GLU A 141 -4.69 15.47 -12.59
N GLU A 142 -3.85 15.26 -11.58
CA GLU A 142 -4.29 14.87 -10.23
C GLU A 142 -4.91 16.06 -9.48
N ASN A 143 -6.00 15.82 -8.76
CA ASN A 143 -6.46 16.76 -7.74
C ASN A 143 -5.40 16.83 -6.61
N VAL A 144 -5.10 18.03 -6.12
CA VAL A 144 -4.05 18.27 -5.10
C VAL A 144 -4.23 17.37 -3.85
N SER A 145 -5.47 17.11 -3.44
CA SER A 145 -5.77 16.23 -2.29
C SER A 145 -5.40 14.77 -2.55
N GLU A 146 -5.66 14.24 -3.76
CA GLU A 146 -5.28 12.88 -4.13
C GLU A 146 -3.77 12.74 -4.25
N SER A 147 -3.11 13.78 -4.75
CA SER A 147 -1.65 13.84 -4.86
C SER A 147 -0.98 13.85 -3.48
N ARG A 148 -1.51 14.61 -2.51
CA ARG A 148 -1.02 14.59 -1.12
C ARG A 148 -1.22 13.24 -0.44
N LEU A 149 -2.39 12.64 -0.62
CA LEU A 149 -2.69 11.32 -0.05
C LEU A 149 -1.73 10.25 -0.59
N GLY A 150 -1.50 10.23 -1.92
CA GLY A 150 -0.52 9.36 -2.54
C GLY A 150 0.90 9.61 -2.02
N ALA A 151 1.33 10.87 -1.97
CA ALA A 151 2.65 11.25 -1.47
C ALA A 151 2.86 10.88 0.01
N PHE A 152 1.82 10.99 0.83
CA PHE A 152 1.85 10.56 2.22
C PHE A 152 1.99 9.04 2.34
N LEU A 153 1.18 8.26 1.61
CA LEU A 153 1.27 6.79 1.62
C LEU A 153 2.64 6.31 1.10
N ALA A 154 3.17 6.92 0.04
CA ALA A 154 4.50 6.63 -0.46
C ALA A 154 5.61 6.91 0.58
N ALA A 155 5.56 8.08 1.23
CA ALA A 155 6.50 8.41 2.30
C ALA A 155 6.38 7.45 3.50
N TRP A 156 5.15 7.01 3.81
CA TRP A 156 4.86 6.04 4.84
C TRP A 156 5.49 4.67 4.54
N VAL A 157 5.41 4.20 3.29
CA VAL A 157 6.07 2.96 2.85
C VAL A 157 7.56 3.01 3.17
N THR A 158 8.23 4.12 2.82
CA THR A 158 9.66 4.28 3.11
C THR A 158 9.94 4.23 4.61
N LEU A 159 9.11 4.87 5.43
CA LEU A 159 9.22 4.80 6.89
C LEU A 159 9.12 3.34 7.39
N GLU A 160 8.12 2.58 6.92
CA GLU A 160 7.92 1.19 7.32
C GLU A 160 9.09 0.29 6.90
N GLN A 161 9.59 0.46 5.68
CA GLN A 161 10.76 -0.26 5.17
C GLN A 161 12.00 0.02 6.03
N THR A 162 12.26 1.28 6.41
CA THR A 162 13.38 1.64 7.28
C THR A 162 13.24 1.00 8.67
N VAL A 163 12.04 1.04 9.26
CA VAL A 163 11.77 0.37 10.55
C VAL A 163 11.97 -1.14 10.45
N GLN A 164 11.51 -1.75 9.35
CA GLN A 164 11.67 -3.18 9.11
C GLN A 164 13.15 -3.56 8.94
N ALA A 165 13.93 -2.76 8.22
CA ALA A 165 15.36 -2.97 8.07
C ALA A 165 16.11 -2.89 9.42
N ILE A 166 15.73 -1.95 10.29
CA ILE A 166 16.25 -1.87 11.67
C ILE A 166 15.94 -3.17 12.42
N TRP A 167 14.69 -3.65 12.37
CA TRP A 167 14.31 -4.90 13.01
C TRP A 167 15.08 -6.10 12.46
N SER A 168 15.27 -6.16 11.14
CA SER A 168 16.06 -7.22 10.49
C SER A 168 17.51 -7.22 10.98
N ARG A 169 18.15 -6.05 11.15
CA ARG A 169 19.50 -5.96 11.74
C ARG A 169 19.52 -6.37 13.23
N LEU A 170 18.47 -6.08 13.99
CA LEU A 170 18.42 -6.35 15.43
C LEU A 170 18.01 -7.79 15.81
N LEU A 171 17.27 -8.50 14.97
CA LEU A 171 16.67 -9.82 15.25
C LEU A 171 17.36 -10.99 14.56
N LEU A 172 18.62 -10.82 14.14
CA LEU A 172 19.56 -11.83 13.62
C LEU A 172 18.98 -13.26 13.53
N GLY A 173 18.56 -13.67 12.33
CA GLY A 173 18.28 -15.07 12.01
C GLY A 173 16.93 -15.64 12.46
N GLU A 174 16.09 -14.92 13.19
CA GLU A 174 14.74 -15.40 13.50
C GLU A 174 13.78 -15.13 12.32
N SER A 175 13.66 -16.14 11.46
CA SER A 175 12.70 -16.23 10.35
C SER A 175 11.28 -16.33 10.91
N GLY A 176 10.73 -15.23 11.43
CA GLY A 176 9.55 -15.37 12.26
C GLY A 176 8.58 -14.21 12.38
N HIS A 177 8.89 -12.97 11.99
CA HIS A 177 7.94 -11.89 12.28
C HIS A 177 7.96 -10.77 11.24
N ARG A 178 7.41 -11.05 10.05
CA ARG A 178 7.08 -10.04 9.02
C ARG A 178 5.98 -9.05 9.44
N HIS A 179 5.45 -9.20 10.66
CA HIS A 179 4.39 -8.34 11.23
C HIS A 179 4.77 -7.74 12.60
N LEU A 180 6.05 -7.47 12.87
CA LEU A 180 6.39 -6.50 13.93
C LEU A 180 6.05 -5.08 13.43
N MET A 181 4.75 -4.87 13.18
CA MET A 181 4.15 -3.56 12.92
C MET A 181 4.73 -2.56 13.90
N MET A 182 5.33 -1.48 13.39
CA MET A 182 5.81 -0.30 14.12
C MET A 182 5.52 -0.31 15.63
N ARG A 183 6.36 -1.01 16.40
CA ARG A 183 6.36 -0.97 17.87
C ARG A 183 7.53 -0.11 18.34
N PRO A 184 7.45 1.22 18.19
CA PRO A 184 8.55 2.11 18.52
C PRO A 184 8.94 2.00 20.00
N THR A 185 8.00 1.65 20.88
CA THR A 185 8.25 1.39 22.31
C THR A 185 9.24 0.26 22.56
N GLU A 186 9.31 -0.76 21.70
CA GLU A 186 10.25 -1.86 21.86
C GLU A 186 11.66 -1.48 21.40
N LEU A 187 11.77 -0.63 20.38
CA LEU A 187 13.06 -0.03 19.95
C LEU A 187 13.63 0.89 21.04
N VAL A 188 12.78 1.63 21.77
CA VAL A 188 13.21 2.42 22.94
C VAL A 188 13.73 1.53 24.06
N LYS A 189 13.03 0.44 24.40
CA LYS A 189 13.48 -0.50 25.45
C LYS A 189 14.85 -1.12 25.12
N ARG A 190 15.12 -1.36 23.84
CA ARG A 190 16.41 -1.84 23.35
C ARG A 190 17.46 -0.74 23.19
N ASN A 191 17.12 0.50 23.54
CA ASN A 191 17.98 1.68 23.47
C ASN A 191 18.48 1.97 22.04
N VAL A 192 17.69 1.61 21.02
CA VAL A 192 17.99 1.82 19.59
C VAL A 192 17.56 3.21 19.14
N ILE A 193 16.40 3.66 19.62
CA ILE A 193 15.87 5.00 19.36
C ILE A 193 15.53 5.70 20.67
N LYS A 194 15.49 7.03 20.63
CA LYS A 194 15.05 7.84 21.77
C LYS A 194 13.52 7.88 21.87
N GLN A 195 13.02 8.22 23.06
CA GLN A 195 11.59 8.33 23.34
C GLN A 195 10.91 9.37 22.44
N GLU A 196 11.59 10.47 22.09
CA GLU A 196 11.06 11.52 21.23
C GLU A 196 10.77 10.99 19.81
N LEU A 197 11.70 10.23 19.24
CA LEU A 197 11.53 9.63 17.91
C LEU A 197 10.40 8.59 17.92
N ALA A 198 10.30 7.80 19.00
CA ALA A 198 9.22 6.85 19.19
C ALA A 198 7.83 7.52 19.24
N MET A 199 7.72 8.65 19.94
CA MET A 199 6.49 9.43 19.99
C MET A 199 6.12 10.01 18.62
N GLY A 200 7.11 10.44 17.81
CA GLY A 200 6.91 10.88 16.43
C GLY A 200 6.29 9.77 15.57
N ILE A 201 6.86 8.57 15.61
CA ILE A 201 6.36 7.39 14.89
C ILE A 201 4.91 7.06 15.30
N ASP A 202 4.59 7.07 16.61
CA ASP A 202 3.24 6.79 17.08
C ASP A 202 2.21 7.88 16.72
N ARG A 203 2.63 9.15 16.62
CA ARG A 203 1.77 10.21 16.07
C ARG A 203 1.44 9.91 14.61
N LEU A 204 2.46 9.66 13.78
CA LEU A 204 2.28 9.40 12.35
C LEU A 204 1.45 8.14 12.09
N ARG A 205 1.59 7.11 12.93
CA ARG A 205 0.75 5.89 12.87
C ARG A 205 -0.72 6.14 13.12
N ARG A 206 -1.05 7.01 14.08
CA ARG A 206 -2.45 7.40 14.30
C ARG A 206 -3.00 8.18 13.11
N LEU A 207 -2.21 9.10 12.55
CA LEU A 207 -2.58 9.83 11.34
C LEU A 207 -2.83 8.86 10.18
N ARG A 208 -1.89 7.94 9.90
CA ARG A 208 -2.04 6.92 8.84
C ARG A 208 -3.29 6.08 9.03
N ASN A 209 -3.59 5.63 10.25
CA ASN A 209 -4.80 4.86 10.50
C ASN A 209 -6.07 5.67 10.21
N GLY A 210 -6.14 6.93 10.64
CA GLY A 210 -7.27 7.81 10.32
C GLY A 210 -7.41 8.02 8.81
N VAL A 211 -6.30 8.30 8.13
CA VAL A 211 -6.25 8.44 6.67
C VAL A 211 -6.77 7.18 5.97
N VAL A 212 -6.25 6.01 6.33
CA VAL A 212 -6.57 4.76 5.63
C VAL A 212 -8.00 4.28 5.89
N HIS A 213 -8.57 4.61 7.06
CA HIS A 213 -9.98 4.36 7.33
C HIS A 213 -10.92 5.43 6.76
N GLY A 214 -10.37 6.44 6.05
CA GLY A 214 -11.13 7.51 5.40
C GLY A 214 -11.77 8.47 6.40
N GLU A 215 -11.16 8.69 7.56
CA GLU A 215 -11.64 9.69 8.51
C GLU A 215 -11.48 11.10 7.91
N ALA A 216 -12.59 11.81 7.72
CA ALA A 216 -12.62 13.09 7.00
C ALA A 216 -11.66 14.15 7.56
N SER A 217 -11.45 14.20 8.88
CA SER A 217 -10.45 15.11 9.48
C SER A 217 -9.03 14.69 9.14
N ALA A 218 -8.73 13.39 9.09
CA ALA A 218 -7.39 12.91 8.78
C ALA A 218 -7.04 13.07 7.30
N THR A 219 -8.00 12.82 6.40
CA THR A 219 -7.78 12.93 4.94
C THR A 219 -7.79 14.37 4.45
N ASN A 220 -8.72 15.20 4.92
CA ASN A 220 -8.85 16.59 4.45
C ASN A 220 -7.83 17.54 5.08
N ASP A 221 -7.41 17.28 6.33
CA ASP A 221 -6.42 18.12 7.03
C ASP A 221 -4.97 17.66 6.77
N LEU A 222 -4.79 16.59 5.96
CA LEU A 222 -3.47 16.11 5.57
C LEU A 222 -2.68 17.22 4.87
N SER A 223 -1.59 17.65 5.50
CA SER A 223 -0.79 18.77 5.04
C SER A 223 0.55 18.33 4.46
N ASP A 224 1.17 19.21 3.68
CA ASP A 224 2.54 18.99 3.18
C ASP A 224 3.53 18.86 4.36
N ARG A 225 3.22 19.45 5.51
CA ARG A 225 4.01 19.32 6.74
C ARG A 225 3.94 17.92 7.33
N ASP A 226 2.80 17.23 7.24
CA ASP A 226 2.70 15.84 7.72
C ASP A 226 3.54 14.89 6.85
N ILE A 227 3.60 15.15 5.54
CA ILE A 227 4.48 14.42 4.61
C ILE A 227 5.96 14.70 4.95
N GLU A 228 6.30 15.95 5.23
CA GLU A 228 7.64 16.35 5.67
C GLU A 228 8.01 15.69 7.01
N ASP A 229 7.09 15.65 7.97
CA ASP A 229 7.28 14.99 9.27
C ASP A 229 7.58 13.49 9.08
N VAL A 230 6.88 12.79 8.17
CA VAL A 230 7.20 11.39 7.84
C VAL A 230 8.63 11.28 7.32
N LYS A 231 9.03 12.13 6.38
CA LYS A 231 10.39 12.14 5.80
C LYS A 231 11.46 12.46 6.85
N GLU A 232 11.22 13.42 7.73
CA GLU A 232 12.13 13.79 8.83
C GLU A 232 12.32 12.62 9.81
N VAL A 233 11.24 11.94 10.19
CA VAL A 233 11.30 10.75 11.06
C VAL A 233 12.04 9.60 10.36
N THR A 234 11.76 9.36 9.08
CA THR A 234 12.47 8.35 8.28
C THR A 234 13.96 8.65 8.19
N ALA A 235 14.36 9.91 7.96
CA ALA A 235 15.76 10.30 7.91
C ALA A 235 16.49 10.03 9.25
N GLN A 236 15.86 10.36 10.38
CA GLN A 236 16.42 10.05 11.71
C GLN A 236 16.55 8.54 11.94
N LEU A 237 15.59 7.74 11.47
CA LEU A 237 15.67 6.28 11.54
C LEU A 237 16.74 5.71 10.60
N GLN A 238 16.97 6.34 9.45
CA GLN A 238 18.05 5.95 8.55
C GLN A 238 19.42 6.18 9.20
N GLU A 239 19.63 7.32 9.88
CA GLU A 239 20.86 7.56 10.67
C GLU A 239 21.07 6.49 11.75
N VAL A 240 19.99 6.07 12.42
CA VAL A 240 20.03 4.97 13.40
C VAL A 240 20.41 3.66 12.72
N LEU A 241 19.77 3.34 11.59
CA LEU A 241 20.03 2.13 10.82
C LEU A 241 21.49 2.07 10.39
N ASP A 242 22.02 3.16 9.82
CA ASP A 242 23.41 3.28 9.36
C ASP A 242 24.42 3.20 10.52
N GLY A 243 24.02 3.59 11.73
CA GLY A 243 24.82 3.46 12.94
C GLY A 243 24.79 2.05 13.58
N LEU A 244 23.91 1.15 13.12
CA LEU A 244 23.93 -0.24 13.56
C LEU A 244 25.10 -0.98 12.88
N PRO A 245 25.81 -1.86 13.62
CA PRO A 245 26.94 -2.59 13.06
C PRO A 245 26.53 -3.42 11.83
N ASP A 246 27.23 -3.21 10.71
CA ASP A 246 27.14 -4.06 9.51
C ASP A 246 27.97 -5.33 9.70
N GLU A 247 27.48 -6.46 9.18
CA GLU A 247 28.07 -7.80 9.29
C GLU A 247 29.43 -8.00 8.56
N THR A 248 30.30 -7.00 8.41
CA THR A 248 31.68 -7.23 7.90
C THR A 248 32.73 -7.08 8.98
N GLY A 249 32.50 -7.75 10.11
CA GLY A 249 33.53 -8.08 11.08
C GLY A 249 34.13 -9.46 10.79
N GLU A 250 34.85 -9.60 9.67
CA GLU A 250 35.93 -10.58 9.59
C GLU A 250 37.12 -10.01 10.39
N GLU A 251 37.33 -10.51 11.60
CA GLU A 251 38.65 -10.65 12.23
C GLU A 251 38.81 -12.07 12.79
#